data_AF-A0A946GBG9-F1
#
_entry.id   AF-A0A946GBG9-F1
#
_cell.length_a   1.000
_cell.length_b   1.000
_cell.length_c   1.000
_cell.angle_alpha   90.00
_cell.angle_beta   90.00
_cell.angle_gamma   90.00
#
_symmetry.space_group_name_H-M   'P 1'
#
loop_
_entity.id
_entity.type
_entity.pdbx_description
1 polymer ?
#
loop_
_entity_poly.entity_id
_entity_poly.type
_entity_poly.pdbx_seq_one_letter_code
_entity_poly.pdbx_strand_id
1 'polypeptide(L)'
;MDDSEGKEAVTWLDRFSLGILQFIVSVTFLARGWLTWRWDSPIRELIWEEKWWAPVLKNYDVTWSHFARTSDQWITPTLERLGIFLIVSSLIPWIAGFSRLRWLRWFLIPATLILILDGFSRWVAKDMQVGMAMEHILQIFVPLALLISLGRKSPNAPKRGAIVRWLLMIATAVTFMGHGLYAVGYYSVPLHFQMMATEILSLSEGGSLRFLKIFGWLDFLVVPFVLFRRTRGAALFYMFCWGGATALARILANYNETLPYNGMDPWFAEAMVRTAHWAIPFWLCWLLWRSRKQLCSQASVQS
;
A
#
# COMPACT_ATOMS: atom_id res chain seq x y z
N MET A 1 10.19 48.30 -4.96
CA MET A 1 9.93 47.26 -5.97
C MET A 1 9.16 46.19 -5.26
N ASP A 2 7.92 46.04 -5.70
CA ASP A 2 6.81 45.45 -4.98
C ASP A 2 6.89 43.92 -5.03
N ASP A 3 7.20 43.30 -3.89
CA ASP A 3 7.28 41.84 -3.70
C ASP A 3 5.86 41.24 -3.49
N SER A 4 4.90 41.74 -4.27
CA SER A 4 3.50 41.32 -4.26
C SER A 4 3.23 40.19 -5.27
N GLU A 5 4.18 39.27 -5.45
CA GLU A 5 3.87 37.97 -6.03
C GLU A 5 2.84 37.27 -5.14
N GLY A 6 1.59 37.30 -5.59
CA GLY A 6 0.44 36.70 -4.94
C GLY A 6 0.73 35.25 -4.56
N LYS A 7 1.08 35.05 -3.29
CA LYS A 7 1.09 33.72 -2.67
C LYS A 7 -0.35 33.24 -2.70
N GLU A 8 -0.70 32.39 -3.68
CA GLU A 8 -1.93 31.61 -3.62
C GLU A 8 -2.05 31.00 -2.22
N ALA A 9 -3.02 31.49 -1.46
CA ALA A 9 -3.23 31.06 -0.09
C ALA A 9 -3.56 29.57 -0.12
N VAL A 10 -2.79 28.77 0.62
CA VAL A 10 -3.03 27.32 0.73
C VAL A 10 -4.41 27.13 1.35
N THR A 11 -5.33 26.57 0.58
CA THR A 11 -6.72 26.40 1.03
C THR A 11 -6.83 25.29 2.07
N TRP A 12 -7.89 25.30 2.87
CA TRP A 12 -8.19 24.17 3.78
C TRP A 12 -8.31 22.84 3.03
N LEU A 13 -8.85 22.85 1.80
CA LEU A 13 -8.95 21.67 0.94
C LEU A 13 -7.58 21.11 0.54
N ASP A 14 -6.56 21.96 0.35
CA ASP A 14 -5.19 21.51 0.09
C ASP A 14 -4.59 20.82 1.30
N ARG A 15 -4.80 21.39 2.50
CA ARG A 15 -4.34 20.79 3.76
C ARG A 15 -5.02 19.46 4.03
N PHE A 16 -6.33 19.38 3.80
CA PHE A 16 -7.10 18.15 3.96
C PHE A 16 -6.64 17.07 2.98
N SER A 17 -6.44 17.42 1.70
CA SER A 17 -5.92 16.50 0.69
C SER A 17 -4.52 15.96 1.03
N LEU A 18 -3.64 16.81 1.58
CA LEU A 18 -2.33 16.36 2.07
C LEU A 18 -2.47 15.48 3.31
N GLY A 19 -3.36 15.84 4.24
CA GLY A 19 -3.67 15.08 5.45
C GLY A 19 -4.12 13.65 5.15
N ILE A 20 -4.93 13.45 4.11
CA ILE A 20 -5.32 12.10 3.66
C ILE A 20 -4.08 11.29 3.24
N LEU A 21 -3.20 11.84 2.41
CA LEU A 21 -1.97 11.12 2.02
C LEU A 21 -1.05 10.85 3.21
N GLN A 22 -0.92 11.81 4.14
CA GLN A 22 -0.14 11.64 5.36
C GLN A 22 -0.69 10.48 6.20
N PHE A 23 -2.01 10.42 6.38
CA PHE A 23 -2.69 9.34 7.07
C PHE A 23 -2.43 7.98 6.41
N ILE A 24 -2.59 7.87 5.09
CA ILE A 24 -2.39 6.59 4.38
C ILE A 24 -0.96 6.09 4.55
N VAL A 25 0.05 6.97 4.41
CA VAL A 25 1.46 6.59 4.61
C VAL A 25 1.73 6.19 6.06
N SER A 26 1.22 6.95 7.03
CA SER A 26 1.35 6.63 8.45
C SER A 26 0.79 5.25 8.77
N VAL A 27 -0.43 4.95 8.33
CA VAL A 27 -1.06 3.65 8.57
C VAL A 27 -0.30 2.52 7.87
N THR A 28 0.18 2.74 6.64
CA THR A 28 0.98 1.74 5.91
C THR A 28 2.26 1.38 6.66
N PHE A 29 3.01 2.39 7.12
CA PHE A 29 4.24 2.16 7.90
C PHE A 29 3.96 1.56 9.27
N LEU A 30 2.95 2.05 9.99
CA LEU A 30 2.59 1.53 11.30
C LEU A 30 2.19 0.05 11.21
N ALA A 31 1.29 -0.28 10.29
CA ALA A 31 0.78 -1.63 10.13
C ALA A 31 1.84 -2.60 9.62
N ARG A 32 2.65 -2.22 8.61
CA ARG A 32 3.74 -3.08 8.15
C ARG A 32 4.81 -3.25 9.21
N GLY A 33 5.17 -2.16 9.91
CA GLY A 33 6.13 -2.21 11.01
C GLY A 33 5.66 -3.10 12.17
N TRP A 34 4.37 -3.05 12.51
CA TRP A 34 3.76 -3.93 13.51
C TRP A 34 3.85 -5.40 13.11
N LEU A 35 3.49 -5.73 11.86
CA LEU A 35 3.59 -7.10 11.34
C LEU A 35 5.04 -7.59 11.40
N THR A 36 5.99 -6.80 10.90
CA THR A 36 7.42 -7.15 10.92
C THR A 36 7.97 -7.32 12.33
N TRP A 37 7.57 -6.48 13.28
CA TRP A 37 8.05 -6.53 14.66
C TRP A 37 7.44 -7.68 15.47
N ARG A 38 6.14 -7.96 15.29
CA ARG A 38 5.38 -8.88 16.16
C ARG A 38 5.10 -10.24 15.54
N TRP A 39 4.96 -10.30 14.21
CA TRP A 39 4.44 -11.45 13.44
C TRP A 39 5.44 -11.99 12.40
N ASP A 40 6.73 -11.63 12.56
CA ASP A 40 7.81 -11.94 11.64
C ASP A 40 7.68 -11.26 10.26
N SER A 41 8.68 -11.39 9.41
CA SER A 41 8.66 -10.81 8.06
C SER A 41 9.14 -11.82 7.01
N PRO A 42 8.53 -11.81 5.81
CA PRO A 42 9.01 -12.57 4.65
C PRO A 42 10.47 -12.28 4.27
N ILE A 43 11.05 -11.16 4.75
CA ILE A 43 12.48 -10.87 4.60
C ILE A 43 13.35 -12.01 5.17
N ARG A 44 12.88 -12.73 6.21
CA ARG A 44 13.55 -13.94 6.72
C ARG A 44 13.75 -14.98 5.63
N GLU A 45 12.72 -15.25 4.85
CA GLU A 45 12.74 -16.28 3.81
C GLU A 45 13.80 -15.97 2.74
N LEU A 46 14.02 -14.69 2.43
CA LEU A 46 15.08 -14.26 1.52
C LEU A 46 16.49 -14.52 2.07
N ILE A 47 16.67 -14.40 3.39
CA ILE A 47 17.95 -14.72 4.06
C ILE A 47 18.16 -16.24 4.13
N TRP A 48 17.06 -16.99 4.17
CA TRP A 48 17.05 -18.46 4.22
C TRP A 48 16.99 -19.15 2.85
N GLU A 49 17.13 -18.41 1.75
CA GLU A 49 17.23 -18.99 0.41
C GLU A 49 18.63 -19.58 0.17
N GLU A 50 18.77 -20.89 0.42
CA GLU A 50 20.04 -21.63 0.31
C GLU A 50 20.72 -21.40 -1.04
N LYS A 51 19.94 -21.42 -2.13
CA LYS A 51 20.45 -21.26 -3.49
C LYS A 51 21.20 -19.95 -3.67
N TRP A 52 20.79 -18.89 -2.96
CA TRP A 52 21.38 -17.56 -3.09
C TRP A 52 22.55 -17.36 -2.14
N TRP A 53 22.45 -17.91 -0.93
CA TRP A 53 23.43 -17.65 0.13
C TRP A 53 24.54 -18.68 0.20
N ALA A 54 24.33 -19.94 -0.18
CA ALA A 54 25.38 -20.96 -0.14
C ALA A 54 26.64 -20.58 -0.94
N PRO A 55 26.56 -19.99 -2.16
CA PRO A 55 27.75 -19.52 -2.88
C PRO A 55 28.47 -18.37 -2.17
N VAL A 56 27.74 -17.48 -1.51
CA VAL A 56 28.31 -16.34 -0.77
C VAL A 56 29.01 -16.82 0.48
N LEU A 57 28.36 -17.70 1.26
CA LEU A 57 28.88 -18.27 2.51
C LEU A 57 30.13 -19.12 2.28
N LYS A 58 30.21 -19.80 1.13
CA LYS A 58 31.40 -20.56 0.72
C LYS A 58 32.65 -19.68 0.62
N ASN A 59 32.53 -18.38 0.29
CA ASN A 59 33.66 -17.46 0.25
C ASN A 59 34.21 -17.10 1.65
N TYR A 60 33.49 -17.46 2.71
CA TYR A 60 33.85 -17.20 4.10
C TYR A 60 34.06 -18.50 4.89
N ASP A 61 34.21 -19.65 4.21
CA ASP A 61 34.33 -20.98 4.80
C ASP A 61 33.18 -21.37 5.75
N VAL A 62 32.00 -20.77 5.55
CA VAL A 62 30.79 -21.05 6.33
C VAL A 62 29.92 -22.05 5.56
N THR A 63 29.57 -23.17 6.21
CA THR A 63 28.60 -24.12 5.65
C THR A 63 27.18 -23.60 5.80
N TRP A 64 26.31 -23.94 4.85
CA TRP A 64 24.88 -23.62 4.94
C TRP A 64 24.25 -24.13 6.25
N SER A 65 24.57 -25.36 6.64
CA SER A 65 24.05 -25.97 7.86
C SER A 65 24.46 -25.21 9.12
N HIS A 66 25.69 -24.67 9.18
CA HIS A 66 26.12 -23.81 10.27
C HIS A 66 25.37 -22.48 10.27
N PHE A 67 25.26 -21.83 9.10
CA PHE A 67 24.52 -20.57 8.95
C PHE A 67 23.05 -20.72 9.35
N ALA A 68 22.34 -21.74 8.84
CA ALA A 68 20.93 -21.97 9.15
C ALA A 68 20.68 -22.15 10.66
N ARG A 69 21.60 -22.81 11.38
CA ARG A 69 21.48 -23.02 12.84
C ARG A 69 21.79 -21.79 13.68
N THR A 70 22.53 -20.83 13.14
CA THR A 70 23.08 -19.70 13.92
C THR A 70 22.58 -18.34 13.45
N SER A 71 21.96 -18.25 12.28
CA SER A 71 21.54 -16.98 11.67
C SER A 71 20.36 -16.32 12.40
N ASP A 72 19.47 -17.11 13.01
CA ASP A 72 18.27 -16.60 13.69
C ASP A 72 18.56 -15.58 14.79
N GLN A 73 19.66 -15.76 15.52
CA GLN A 73 20.08 -14.82 16.58
C GLN A 73 20.38 -13.42 16.04
N TRP A 74 20.64 -13.29 14.73
CA TRP A 74 20.91 -12.02 14.05
C TRP A 74 19.72 -11.56 13.20
N ILE A 75 19.01 -12.50 12.57
CA ILE A 75 17.85 -12.20 11.72
C ILE A 75 16.73 -11.60 12.57
N THR A 76 16.34 -12.27 13.67
CA THR A 76 15.18 -11.84 14.46
C THR A 76 15.34 -10.42 15.02
N PRO A 77 16.44 -10.07 15.73
CA PRO A 77 16.62 -8.69 16.20
C PRO A 77 16.73 -7.67 15.07
N THR A 78 17.24 -8.07 13.89
CA THR A 78 17.29 -7.18 12.72
C THR A 78 15.90 -6.87 12.20
N LEU A 79 15.05 -7.89 12.03
CA LEU A 79 13.66 -7.71 11.60
C LEU A 79 12.88 -6.88 12.62
N GLU A 80 13.02 -7.16 13.92
CA GLU A 80 12.40 -6.36 14.98
C GLU A 80 12.78 -4.87 14.89
N ARG A 81 14.07 -4.56 14.69
CA ARG A 81 14.54 -3.18 14.51
C ARG A 81 13.98 -2.52 13.26
N LEU A 82 13.87 -3.25 12.15
CA LEU A 82 13.23 -2.74 10.93
C LEU A 82 11.75 -2.44 11.16
N GLY A 83 11.05 -3.33 11.88
CA GLY A 83 9.65 -3.13 12.27
C GLY A 83 9.46 -1.90 13.16
N ILE A 84 10.26 -1.76 14.21
CA ILE A 84 10.25 -0.59 15.10
C ILE A 84 10.59 0.69 14.31
N PHE A 85 11.57 0.65 13.41
CA PHE A 85 11.92 1.78 12.57
C PHE A 85 10.74 2.23 11.69
N LEU A 86 10.00 1.28 11.09
CA LEU A 86 8.77 1.59 10.34
C LEU A 86 7.68 2.19 11.24
N ILE A 87 7.46 1.64 12.44
CA ILE A 87 6.49 2.16 13.41
C ILE A 87 6.81 3.61 13.77
N VAL A 88 8.06 3.93 14.10
CA VAL A 88 8.48 5.30 14.41
C VAL A 88 8.36 6.20 13.18
N SER A 89 8.69 5.68 11.99
CA SER A 89 8.57 6.40 10.72
C SER A 89 7.14 6.79 10.37
N SER A 90 6.13 6.15 10.97
CA SER A 90 4.71 6.49 10.79
C SER A 90 4.37 7.91 11.25
N LEU A 91 5.19 8.54 12.10
CA LEU A 91 5.01 9.91 12.57
C LEU A 91 5.59 10.96 11.61
N ILE A 92 6.56 10.59 10.77
CA ILE A 92 7.27 11.50 9.85
C ILE A 92 6.31 12.27 8.92
N PRO A 93 5.28 11.64 8.30
CA PRO A 93 4.33 12.34 7.44
C PRO A 93 3.79 13.63 8.04
N TRP A 94 3.45 13.61 9.33
CA TRP A 94 2.87 14.73 10.05
C TRP A 94 3.92 15.77 10.46
N ILE A 95 5.05 15.30 10.97
CA ILE A 95 6.12 16.16 11.49
C ILE A 95 6.82 16.91 10.34
N ALA A 96 7.03 16.25 9.19
CA ALA A 96 7.65 16.85 8.01
C ALA A 96 6.80 17.95 7.36
N GLY A 97 5.55 18.14 7.80
CA GLY A 97 4.71 19.28 7.41
C GLY A 97 5.21 20.61 7.98
N PHE A 98 5.90 20.60 9.12
CA PHE A 98 6.45 21.79 9.75
C PHE A 98 7.73 22.26 9.05
N SER A 99 7.88 23.57 8.83
CA SER A 99 8.99 24.14 8.05
C SER A 99 10.38 23.76 8.59
N ARG A 100 10.56 23.80 9.91
CA ARG A 100 11.82 23.46 10.60
C ARG A 100 12.16 21.97 10.55
N LEU A 101 11.16 21.11 10.45
CA LEU A 101 11.31 19.66 10.48
C LEU A 101 11.11 19.00 9.11
N ARG A 102 10.96 19.80 8.04
CA ARG A 102 10.74 19.32 6.68
C ARG A 102 11.85 18.39 6.17
N TRP A 103 13.08 18.55 6.67
CA TRP A 103 14.19 17.68 6.32
C TRP A 103 13.94 16.22 6.73
N LEU A 104 13.13 15.96 7.76
CA LEU A 104 12.75 14.61 8.19
C LEU A 104 12.03 13.81 7.10
N ARG A 105 11.46 14.47 6.08
CA ARG A 105 10.85 13.78 4.94
C ARG A 105 11.82 12.81 4.26
N TRP A 106 13.13 13.04 4.34
CA TRP A 106 14.12 12.16 3.72
C TRP A 106 14.17 10.77 4.38
N PHE A 107 13.73 10.64 5.63
CA PHE A 107 13.55 9.34 6.28
C PHE A 107 12.39 8.52 5.68
N LEU A 108 11.52 9.12 4.85
CA LEU A 108 10.56 8.35 4.04
C LEU A 108 11.28 7.43 3.03
N ILE A 109 12.50 7.76 2.60
CA ILE A 109 13.28 6.93 1.67
C ILE A 109 13.66 5.58 2.30
N PRO A 110 14.44 5.52 3.40
CA PRO A 110 14.77 4.24 4.02
C PRO A 110 13.53 3.44 4.45
N ALA A 111 12.47 4.09 4.94
CA ALA A 111 11.21 3.41 5.23
C ALA A 111 10.58 2.78 3.98
N THR A 112 10.60 3.47 2.85
CA THR A 112 10.13 2.92 1.57
C THR A 112 11.02 1.78 1.08
N LEU A 113 12.35 1.86 1.27
CA LEU A 113 13.27 0.77 0.89
C LEU A 113 12.95 -0.51 1.66
N ILE A 114 12.55 -0.41 2.94
CA ILE A 114 12.10 -1.57 3.71
C ILE A 114 10.80 -2.14 3.13
N LEU A 115 9.85 -1.30 2.72
CA LEU A 115 8.63 -1.77 2.03
C LEU A 115 8.94 -2.46 0.69
N ILE A 116 9.92 -1.94 -0.06
CA ILE A 116 10.39 -2.58 -1.30
C ILE A 116 11.00 -3.93 -0.99
N LEU A 117 11.84 -4.02 0.04
CA LEU A 117 12.45 -5.28 0.47
C LEU A 117 11.40 -6.29 0.94
N ASP A 118 10.40 -5.87 1.73
CA ASP A 118 9.28 -6.74 2.14
C ASP A 118 8.47 -7.22 0.94
N GLY A 119 8.09 -6.31 0.03
CA GLY A 119 7.35 -6.65 -1.19
C GLY A 119 8.13 -7.57 -2.13
N PHE A 120 9.44 -7.34 -2.27
CA PHE A 120 10.34 -8.21 -3.02
C PHE A 120 10.43 -9.61 -2.39
N SER A 121 10.58 -9.66 -1.06
CA SER A 121 10.65 -10.94 -0.35
C SER A 121 9.37 -11.75 -0.51
N ARG A 122 8.19 -11.10 -0.45
CA ARG A 122 6.88 -11.73 -0.73
C ARG A 122 6.73 -12.22 -2.17
N TRP A 123 7.34 -11.52 -3.12
CA TRP A 123 7.36 -11.93 -4.52
C TRP A 123 8.23 -13.17 -4.72
N VAL A 124 9.41 -13.22 -4.11
CA VAL A 124 10.30 -14.39 -4.12
C VAL A 124 9.62 -15.59 -3.44
N ALA A 125 9.00 -15.39 -2.28
CA ALA A 125 8.23 -16.39 -1.53
C ALA A 125 7.06 -17.01 -2.30
N LYS A 126 6.64 -16.38 -3.40
CA LYS A 126 5.57 -16.84 -4.29
C LYS A 126 6.09 -17.17 -5.66
N ASP A 127 7.29 -17.75 -5.74
CA ASP A 127 7.92 -18.20 -6.98
C ASP A 127 7.98 -17.12 -8.07
N MET A 128 8.16 -15.87 -7.65
CA MET A 128 8.23 -14.71 -8.54
C MET A 128 6.95 -14.49 -9.38
N GLN A 129 5.78 -14.88 -8.87
CA GLN A 129 4.49 -14.58 -9.49
C GLN A 129 4.25 -13.07 -9.57
N VAL A 130 4.13 -12.54 -10.79
CA VAL A 130 4.00 -11.09 -11.06
C VAL A 130 2.81 -10.46 -10.30
N GLY A 131 1.74 -11.23 -10.07
CA GLY A 131 0.59 -10.80 -9.27
C GLY A 131 0.98 -10.33 -7.87
N MET A 132 1.94 -10.98 -7.20
CA MET A 132 2.40 -10.53 -5.87
C MET A 132 3.11 -9.19 -5.91
N ALA A 133 3.99 -8.99 -6.91
CA ALA A 133 4.68 -7.71 -7.08
C ALA A 133 3.68 -6.59 -7.35
N MET A 134 2.68 -6.87 -8.19
CA MET A 134 1.58 -5.96 -8.50
C MET A 134 0.76 -5.56 -7.27
N GLU A 135 0.41 -6.51 -6.38
CA GLU A 135 -0.33 -6.23 -5.13
C GLU A 135 0.41 -5.22 -4.22
N HIS A 136 1.74 -5.26 -4.18
CA HIS A 136 2.53 -4.44 -3.26
C HIS A 136 2.93 -3.08 -3.81
N ILE A 137 2.74 -2.84 -5.11
CA ILE A 137 3.12 -1.58 -5.78
C ILE A 137 2.50 -0.36 -5.08
N LEU A 138 1.20 -0.39 -4.76
CA LEU A 138 0.57 0.80 -4.17
C LEU A 138 1.10 1.14 -2.77
N GLN A 139 1.47 0.12 -1.98
CA GLN A 139 2.08 0.31 -0.65
C GLN A 139 3.47 0.96 -0.76
N ILE A 140 4.22 0.67 -1.84
CA ILE A 140 5.54 1.25 -2.12
C ILE A 140 5.43 2.67 -2.70
N PHE A 141 4.50 2.90 -3.62
CA PHE A 141 4.41 4.18 -4.32
C PHE A 141 3.71 5.28 -3.53
N VAL A 142 2.90 4.94 -2.51
CA VAL A 142 2.25 5.94 -1.65
C VAL A 142 3.23 6.80 -0.80
N PRO A 143 4.24 6.24 -0.10
CA PRO A 143 5.24 7.08 0.58
C PRO A 143 6.10 7.90 -0.40
N LEU A 144 6.40 7.36 -1.60
CA LEU A 144 7.10 8.12 -2.65
C LEU A 144 6.26 9.31 -3.14
N ALA A 145 4.97 9.10 -3.36
CA ALA A 145 4.02 10.15 -3.70
C ALA A 145 3.98 11.26 -2.63
N LEU A 146 3.97 10.88 -1.34
CA LEU A 146 4.04 11.85 -0.24
C LEU A 146 5.37 12.59 -0.20
N LEU A 147 6.50 11.91 -0.40
CA LEU A 147 7.82 12.52 -0.48
C LEU A 147 7.88 13.58 -1.59
N ILE A 148 7.35 13.26 -2.77
CA ILE A 148 7.23 14.20 -3.89
C ILE A 148 6.32 15.36 -3.52
N SER A 149 5.19 15.14 -2.84
CA SER A 149 4.26 16.20 -2.39
C SER A 149 4.88 17.15 -1.35
N LEU A 150 5.70 16.63 -0.43
CA LEU A 150 6.40 17.42 0.60
C LEU A 150 7.64 18.18 0.06
N GLY A 151 7.97 18.02 -1.23
CA GLY A 151 8.98 18.79 -1.97
C GLY A 151 8.82 20.32 -1.82
N ARG A 152 9.93 21.09 -1.90
CA ARG A 152 9.91 22.56 -1.77
C ARG A 152 8.93 23.19 -2.76
N LYS A 153 8.20 24.24 -2.36
CA LYS A 153 7.36 25.00 -3.28
C LYS A 153 8.23 25.53 -4.42
N SER A 154 7.81 25.28 -5.65
CA SER A 154 8.51 25.59 -6.89
C SER A 154 7.46 25.98 -7.92
N PRO A 155 7.78 26.81 -8.93
CA PRO A 155 6.87 27.12 -10.04
C PRO A 155 6.27 25.87 -10.71
N ASN A 156 6.96 24.73 -10.62
CA ASN A 156 6.51 23.43 -11.12
C ASN A 156 5.47 22.70 -10.22
N ALA A 157 4.85 23.38 -9.25
CA ALA A 157 3.85 22.78 -8.35
C ALA A 157 2.66 22.10 -9.08
N PRO A 158 2.08 22.68 -10.16
CA PRO A 158 1.01 22.02 -10.90
C PRO A 158 1.46 20.71 -11.57
N LYS A 159 2.69 20.69 -12.13
CA LYS A 159 3.29 19.51 -12.74
C LYS A 159 3.51 18.40 -11.70
N ARG A 160 4.02 18.75 -10.51
CA ARG A 160 4.21 17.79 -9.40
C ARG A 160 2.89 17.15 -8.96
N GLY A 161 1.83 17.95 -8.80
CA GLY A 161 0.51 17.42 -8.47
C GLY A 161 -0.02 16.45 -9.53
N ALA A 162 0.21 16.75 -10.82
CA ALA A 162 -0.15 15.85 -11.91
C ALA A 162 0.66 14.54 -11.88
N ILE A 163 1.98 14.60 -11.65
CA ILE A 163 2.84 13.42 -11.51
C ILE A 163 2.34 12.51 -10.39
N VAL A 164 2.08 13.07 -9.19
CA VAL A 164 1.60 12.30 -8.03
C VAL A 164 0.26 11.63 -8.34
N ARG A 165 -0.69 12.35 -8.96
CA ARG A 165 -1.98 11.78 -9.35
C ARG A 165 -1.83 10.62 -10.34
N TRP A 166 -1.01 10.79 -11.36
CA TRP A 166 -0.78 9.74 -12.37
C TRP A 166 -0.06 8.53 -11.79
N LEU A 167 0.98 8.77 -10.97
CA LEU A 167 1.74 7.73 -10.27
C LEU A 167 0.80 6.85 -9.44
N LEU A 168 -0.03 7.46 -8.61
CA LEU A 168 -0.97 6.74 -7.74
C LEU A 168 -2.09 6.07 -8.54
N MET A 169 -2.57 6.69 -9.62
CA MET A 169 -3.58 6.09 -10.50
C MET A 169 -3.07 4.83 -11.21
N ILE A 170 -1.83 4.87 -11.71
CA ILE A 170 -1.18 3.70 -12.32
C ILE A 170 -0.93 2.63 -11.25
N ALA A 171 -0.40 3.01 -10.09
CA ALA A 171 -0.16 2.07 -9.00
C ALA A 171 -1.46 1.38 -8.53
N THR A 172 -2.56 2.12 -8.42
CA THR A 172 -3.89 1.56 -8.13
C THR A 172 -4.34 0.59 -9.22
N ALA A 173 -4.24 0.97 -10.49
CA ALA A 173 -4.63 0.12 -11.61
C ALA A 173 -3.84 -1.21 -11.61
N VAL A 174 -2.52 -1.13 -11.42
CA VAL A 174 -1.64 -2.30 -11.37
C VAL A 174 -1.96 -3.18 -10.17
N THR A 175 -2.26 -2.60 -9.02
CA THR A 175 -2.61 -3.35 -7.81
C THR A 175 -3.90 -4.17 -7.98
N PHE A 176 -4.95 -3.56 -8.55
CA PHE A 176 -6.20 -4.26 -8.85
C PHE A 176 -6.02 -5.32 -9.93
N MET A 177 -5.15 -5.08 -10.91
CA MET A 177 -4.75 -6.11 -11.87
C MET A 177 -4.07 -7.30 -11.20
N GLY A 178 -3.18 -7.05 -10.22
CA GLY A 178 -2.57 -8.08 -9.39
C GLY A 178 -3.60 -8.91 -8.61
N HIS A 179 -4.58 -8.26 -7.98
CA HIS A 179 -5.69 -8.95 -7.32
C HIS A 179 -6.50 -9.81 -8.30
N GLY A 180 -6.82 -9.26 -9.47
CA GLY A 180 -7.56 -9.95 -10.52
C GLY A 180 -6.88 -11.24 -10.98
N LEU A 181 -5.54 -11.26 -11.11
CA LEU A 181 -4.78 -12.46 -11.49
C LEU A 181 -4.99 -13.62 -10.50
N TYR A 182 -4.99 -13.33 -9.20
CA TYR A 182 -5.29 -14.35 -8.18
C TYR A 182 -6.77 -14.73 -8.15
N ALA A 183 -7.66 -13.75 -8.19
CA ALA A 183 -9.10 -13.98 -8.03
C ALA A 183 -9.70 -14.75 -9.21
N VAL A 184 -9.21 -14.54 -10.44
CA VAL A 184 -9.67 -15.26 -11.64
C VAL A 184 -9.15 -16.71 -11.72
N GLY A 185 -8.11 -17.02 -10.96
CA GLY A 185 -7.43 -18.31 -10.99
C GLY A 185 -6.31 -18.42 -12.04
N TYR A 186 -5.73 -17.30 -12.51
CA TYR A 186 -4.52 -17.37 -13.35
C TYR A 186 -3.33 -17.92 -12.55
N TYR A 187 -3.22 -17.50 -11.30
CA TYR A 187 -2.45 -18.19 -10.26
C TYR A 187 -3.39 -18.96 -9.33
N SER A 188 -2.84 -19.88 -8.53
CA SER A 188 -3.63 -20.58 -7.51
C SER A 188 -4.30 -19.57 -6.57
N VAL A 189 -5.63 -19.62 -6.49
CA VAL A 189 -6.41 -18.73 -5.62
C VAL A 189 -5.96 -18.95 -4.19
N PRO A 190 -5.44 -17.93 -3.48
CA PRO A 190 -4.94 -18.10 -2.12
C PRO A 190 -6.04 -18.67 -1.20
N LEU A 191 -5.72 -19.71 -0.43
CA LEU A 191 -6.67 -20.40 0.44
C LEU A 191 -7.40 -19.42 1.38
N HIS A 192 -6.69 -18.46 1.95
CA HIS A 192 -7.28 -17.45 2.82
C HIS A 192 -8.35 -16.58 2.12
N PHE A 193 -8.26 -16.33 0.81
CA PHE A 193 -9.34 -15.63 0.09
C PHE A 193 -10.59 -16.48 -0.03
N GLN A 194 -10.40 -17.78 -0.28
CA GLN A 194 -11.50 -18.73 -0.36
C GLN A 194 -12.18 -18.89 0.99
N MET A 195 -11.40 -19.04 2.08
CA MET A 195 -11.92 -19.13 3.45
C MET A 195 -12.70 -17.88 3.84
N MET A 196 -12.17 -16.67 3.59
CA MET A 196 -12.90 -15.43 3.87
C MET A 196 -14.27 -15.37 3.15
N ALA A 197 -14.32 -15.77 1.87
CA ALA A 197 -15.57 -15.78 1.12
C ALA A 197 -16.55 -16.85 1.63
N THR A 198 -16.04 -18.04 1.96
CA THR A 198 -16.84 -19.13 2.54
C THR A 198 -17.42 -18.74 3.90
N GLU A 199 -16.62 -18.16 4.80
CA GLU A 199 -17.03 -17.82 6.16
C GLU A 199 -18.02 -16.64 6.19
N ILE A 200 -17.73 -15.56 5.45
CA ILE A 200 -18.56 -14.34 5.49
C ILE A 200 -19.88 -14.53 4.73
N LEU A 201 -19.84 -15.22 3.59
CA LEU A 201 -21.01 -15.36 2.69
C LEU A 201 -21.69 -16.73 2.81
N SER A 202 -21.19 -17.62 3.67
CA SER A 202 -21.69 -19.00 3.82
C SER A 202 -21.76 -19.77 2.49
N LEU A 203 -20.79 -19.54 1.60
CA LEU A 203 -20.71 -20.20 0.30
C LEU A 203 -20.02 -21.56 0.41
N SER A 204 -20.37 -22.51 -0.46
CA SER A 204 -19.54 -23.71 -0.67
C SER A 204 -18.20 -23.33 -1.31
N GLU A 205 -17.19 -24.21 -1.25
CA GLU A 205 -15.89 -23.99 -1.89
C GLU A 205 -16.02 -23.68 -3.41
N GLY A 206 -16.84 -24.45 -4.13
CA GLY A 206 -17.13 -24.16 -5.54
C GLY A 206 -17.95 -22.87 -5.74
N GLY A 207 -18.69 -22.44 -4.72
CA GLY A 207 -19.38 -21.13 -4.70
C GLY A 207 -18.40 -19.97 -4.49
N SER A 208 -17.48 -20.08 -3.54
CA SER A 208 -16.48 -19.05 -3.23
C SER A 208 -15.51 -18.85 -4.39
N LEU A 209 -15.07 -19.92 -5.05
CA LEU A 209 -14.24 -19.83 -6.27
C LEU A 209 -14.97 -19.11 -7.41
N ARG A 210 -16.26 -19.42 -7.65
CA ARG A 210 -17.06 -18.72 -8.67
C ARG A 210 -17.25 -17.25 -8.32
N PHE A 211 -17.54 -16.94 -7.06
CA PHE A 211 -17.67 -15.58 -6.56
C PHE A 211 -16.37 -14.78 -6.79
N LEU A 212 -15.23 -15.31 -6.34
CA LEU A 212 -13.93 -14.68 -6.51
C LEU A 212 -13.59 -14.48 -7.99
N LYS A 213 -13.92 -15.44 -8.85
CA LYS A 213 -13.68 -15.33 -10.29
C LYS A 213 -14.47 -14.18 -10.93
N ILE A 214 -15.72 -13.95 -10.53
CA ILE A 214 -16.53 -12.82 -11.01
C ILE A 214 -15.88 -11.50 -10.62
N PHE A 215 -15.52 -11.34 -9.34
CA PHE A 215 -14.87 -10.11 -8.86
C PHE A 215 -13.47 -9.93 -9.44
N GLY A 216 -12.73 -11.01 -9.72
CA GLY A 216 -11.46 -10.96 -10.43
C GLY A 216 -11.61 -10.38 -11.85
N TRP A 217 -12.65 -10.77 -12.57
CA TRP A 217 -12.96 -10.15 -13.88
C TRP A 217 -13.38 -8.69 -13.76
N LEU A 218 -14.13 -8.32 -12.72
CA LEU A 218 -14.44 -6.92 -12.45
C LEU A 218 -13.19 -6.10 -12.17
N ASP A 219 -12.23 -6.64 -11.43
CA ASP A 219 -10.95 -5.99 -11.13
C ASP A 219 -10.14 -5.72 -12.40
N PHE A 220 -10.14 -6.64 -13.39
CA PHE A 220 -9.57 -6.36 -14.71
C PHE A 220 -10.36 -5.31 -15.50
N LEU A 221 -11.69 -5.35 -15.44
CA LEU A 221 -12.56 -4.44 -16.20
C LEU A 221 -12.39 -2.98 -15.76
N VAL A 222 -12.18 -2.74 -14.45
CA VAL A 222 -12.03 -1.37 -13.94
C VAL A 222 -10.68 -0.73 -14.25
N VAL A 223 -9.66 -1.51 -14.61
CA VAL A 223 -8.32 -1.02 -14.98
C VAL A 223 -8.35 -0.07 -16.19
N PRO A 224 -8.88 -0.44 -17.37
CA PRO A 224 -8.99 0.52 -18.47
C PRO A 224 -9.91 1.69 -18.08
N PHE A 225 -11.00 1.45 -17.35
CA PHE A 225 -11.95 2.49 -16.98
C PHE A 225 -11.37 3.56 -16.05
N VAL A 226 -10.39 3.23 -15.20
CA VAL A 226 -9.71 4.21 -14.35
C VAL A 226 -8.86 5.17 -15.19
N LEU A 227 -8.30 4.70 -16.31
CA LEU A 227 -7.47 5.49 -17.20
C LEU A 227 -8.32 6.42 -18.07
N PHE A 228 -9.53 5.99 -18.49
CA PHE A 228 -10.45 6.81 -19.28
C PHE A 228 -11.18 7.90 -18.47
N ARG A 229 -11.06 9.16 -18.92
CA ARG A 229 -11.57 10.35 -18.20
C ARG A 229 -13.06 10.30 -17.85
N ARG A 230 -13.92 9.72 -18.71
CA ARG A 230 -15.38 9.68 -18.50
C ARG A 230 -15.79 8.65 -17.45
N THR A 231 -15.17 7.48 -17.45
CA THR A 231 -15.49 6.35 -16.57
C THR A 231 -14.70 6.35 -15.27
N ARG A 232 -13.61 7.13 -15.20
CA ARG A 232 -12.67 7.16 -14.05
C ARG A 232 -13.33 7.29 -12.69
N GLY A 233 -14.33 8.16 -12.55
CA GLY A 233 -15.01 8.36 -11.27
C GLY A 233 -15.71 7.10 -10.77
N ALA A 234 -16.41 6.38 -11.66
CA ALA A 234 -17.10 5.14 -11.31
C ALA A 234 -16.11 4.00 -11.02
N ALA A 235 -15.04 3.88 -11.82
CA ALA A 235 -14.00 2.88 -11.60
C ALA A 235 -13.28 3.07 -10.25
N LEU A 236 -12.90 4.31 -9.92
CA LEU A 236 -12.29 4.63 -8.63
C LEU A 236 -13.25 4.39 -7.45
N PHE A 237 -14.54 4.65 -7.62
CA PHE A 237 -15.53 4.38 -6.58
C PHE A 237 -15.68 2.87 -6.33
N TYR A 238 -15.74 2.06 -7.38
CA TYR A 238 -15.70 0.60 -7.25
C TYR A 238 -14.42 0.15 -6.52
N MET A 239 -13.24 0.63 -6.94
CA MET A 239 -11.97 0.28 -6.31
C MET A 239 -11.93 0.67 -4.83
N PHE A 240 -12.49 1.83 -4.47
CA PHE A 240 -12.66 2.23 -3.08
C PHE A 240 -13.53 1.24 -2.30
N CYS A 241 -14.73 0.93 -2.78
CA CYS A 241 -15.67 0.03 -2.10
C CYS A 241 -15.11 -1.40 -2.00
N TRP A 242 -14.60 -1.95 -3.10
CA TRP A 242 -14.11 -3.32 -3.16
C TRP A 242 -12.79 -3.51 -2.41
N GLY A 243 -11.86 -2.57 -2.53
CA GLY A 243 -10.63 -2.57 -1.72
C GLY A 243 -10.93 -2.45 -0.22
N GLY A 244 -11.97 -1.70 0.16
CA GLY A 244 -12.40 -1.55 1.54
C GLY A 244 -13.05 -2.83 2.07
N ALA A 245 -13.97 -3.43 1.29
CA ALA A 245 -14.64 -4.67 1.64
C ALA A 245 -13.64 -5.82 1.84
N THR A 246 -12.65 -5.97 0.94
CA THR A 246 -11.62 -7.01 1.06
C THR A 246 -10.63 -6.78 2.21
N ALA A 247 -10.35 -5.52 2.57
CA ALA A 247 -9.58 -5.20 3.78
C ALA A 247 -10.35 -5.58 5.05
N LEU A 248 -11.64 -5.21 5.14
CA LEU A 248 -12.50 -5.53 6.27
C LEU A 248 -12.78 -7.04 6.41
N ALA A 249 -12.90 -7.75 5.29
CA ALA A 249 -13.11 -9.20 5.28
C ALA A 249 -12.04 -9.96 6.09
N ARG A 250 -10.79 -9.47 6.14
CA ARG A 250 -9.72 -10.09 6.94
C ARG A 250 -10.02 -10.07 8.44
N ILE A 251 -10.61 -8.99 8.92
CA ILE A 251 -11.00 -8.84 10.32
C ILE A 251 -12.20 -9.74 10.63
N LEU A 252 -13.21 -9.71 9.75
CA LEU A 252 -14.47 -10.42 9.97
C LEU A 252 -14.32 -11.94 9.90
N ALA A 253 -13.54 -12.45 8.94
CA ALA A 253 -13.33 -13.88 8.75
C ALA A 253 -12.49 -14.51 9.87
N ASN A 254 -11.48 -13.79 10.36
CA ASN A 254 -10.54 -14.35 11.33
C ASN A 254 -10.85 -13.98 12.78
N TYR A 255 -12.07 -13.51 13.07
CA TYR A 255 -12.52 -13.24 14.43
C TYR A 255 -12.82 -14.57 15.14
N ASN A 256 -12.06 -14.87 16.20
CA ASN A 256 -12.26 -16.08 16.98
C ASN A 256 -12.14 -15.80 18.49
N GLU A 257 -13.26 -15.85 19.20
CA GLU A 257 -13.37 -15.58 20.64
C GLU A 257 -12.52 -16.51 21.53
N THR A 258 -12.12 -17.68 21.02
CA THR A 258 -11.31 -18.63 21.78
C THR A 258 -9.82 -18.27 21.80
N LEU A 259 -9.38 -17.32 20.98
CA LEU A 259 -7.98 -16.90 20.87
C LEU A 259 -7.71 -15.61 21.67
N PRO A 260 -6.47 -15.40 22.17
CA PRO A 260 -6.08 -14.13 22.77
C PRO A 260 -6.35 -12.94 21.82
N TYR A 261 -6.94 -11.86 22.34
CA TYR A 261 -7.37 -10.70 21.55
C TYR A 261 -8.26 -11.08 20.34
N ASN A 262 -9.05 -12.13 20.48
CA ASN A 262 -9.89 -12.73 19.45
C ASN A 262 -9.12 -13.14 18.17
N GLY A 263 -7.81 -13.38 18.29
CA GLY A 263 -6.92 -13.63 17.16
C GLY A 263 -6.70 -12.40 16.26
N MET A 264 -7.18 -11.22 16.62
CA MET A 264 -7.29 -10.07 15.72
C MET A 264 -5.97 -9.33 15.49
N ASP A 265 -4.95 -9.52 16.31
CA ASP A 265 -3.71 -8.74 16.25
C ASP A 265 -3.02 -8.74 14.86
N PRO A 266 -2.76 -9.88 14.19
CA PRO A 266 -2.18 -9.88 12.85
C PRO A 266 -3.20 -9.41 11.79
N TRP A 267 -4.47 -9.78 11.94
CA TRP A 267 -5.50 -9.53 10.92
C TRP A 267 -5.95 -8.07 10.86
N PHE A 268 -5.96 -7.38 12.01
CA PHE A 268 -6.16 -5.95 12.08
C PHE A 268 -5.00 -5.23 11.39
N ALA A 269 -3.75 -5.62 11.67
CA ALA A 269 -2.60 -5.05 10.99
C ALA A 269 -2.58 -5.36 9.48
N GLU A 270 -2.93 -6.58 9.06
CA GLU A 270 -3.06 -6.95 7.64
C GLU A 270 -4.22 -6.21 6.91
N ALA A 271 -5.28 -5.85 7.63
CA ALA A 271 -6.33 -4.96 7.09
C ALA A 271 -5.82 -3.51 6.99
N MET A 272 -5.13 -3.03 8.02
CA MET A 272 -4.61 -1.66 8.07
C MET A 272 -3.53 -1.41 7.03
N VAL A 273 -2.61 -2.35 6.79
CA VAL A 273 -1.58 -2.20 5.75
C VAL A 273 -2.21 -2.10 4.35
N ARG A 274 -3.43 -2.63 4.19
CA ARG A 274 -4.21 -2.52 2.95
C ARG A 274 -5.02 -1.24 2.83
N THR A 275 -4.93 -0.32 3.79
CA THR A 275 -5.57 1.00 3.71
C THR A 275 -5.27 1.72 2.40
N ALA A 276 -4.05 1.60 1.88
CA ALA A 276 -3.68 2.17 0.58
C ALA A 276 -4.60 1.71 -0.58
N HIS A 277 -5.07 0.46 -0.57
CA HIS A 277 -5.86 -0.14 -1.66
C HIS A 277 -7.23 0.51 -1.83
N TRP A 278 -7.82 1.05 -0.76
CA TRP A 278 -9.12 1.72 -0.81
C TRP A 278 -9.03 3.23 -0.60
N ALA A 279 -8.12 3.69 0.27
CA ALA A 279 -7.99 5.11 0.60
C ALA A 279 -7.36 5.93 -0.55
N ILE A 280 -6.50 5.33 -1.37
CA ILE A 280 -5.95 6.01 -2.56
C ILE A 280 -7.01 6.20 -3.65
N PRO A 281 -7.82 5.18 -4.05
CA PRO A 281 -8.96 5.41 -4.92
C PRO A 281 -9.92 6.49 -4.40
N PHE A 282 -10.21 6.48 -3.09
CA PHE A 282 -11.00 7.54 -2.45
C PHE A 282 -10.34 8.91 -2.60
N TRP A 283 -9.05 9.03 -2.32
CA TRP A 283 -8.29 10.27 -2.47
C TRP A 283 -8.29 10.79 -3.93
N LEU A 284 -8.16 9.90 -4.91
CA LEU A 284 -8.27 10.25 -6.33
C LEU A 284 -9.69 10.72 -6.69
N CYS A 285 -10.74 10.06 -6.18
CA CYS A 285 -12.13 10.49 -6.32
C CYS A 285 -12.35 11.90 -5.74
N TRP A 286 -11.83 12.15 -4.54
CA TRP A 286 -11.89 13.45 -3.87
C TRP A 286 -11.27 14.56 -4.72
N LEU A 287 -10.10 14.30 -5.32
CA LEU A 287 -9.44 15.25 -6.21
C LEU A 287 -10.26 15.54 -7.48
N LEU A 288 -10.86 14.52 -8.09
CA LEU A 288 -11.72 14.70 -9.26
C LEU A 288 -12.96 15.55 -8.94
N TRP A 289 -13.59 15.29 -7.80
CA TRP A 289 -14.73 16.07 -7.33
C TRP A 289 -14.34 17.54 -7.10
N ARG A 290 -13.21 17.80 -6.44
CA ARG A 290 -12.70 19.14 -6.20
C ARG A 290 -12.45 19.91 -7.50
N SER A 291 -11.80 19.28 -8.48
CA SER A 291 -11.55 19.91 -9.78
C SER A 291 -12.85 20.26 -10.53
N ARG A 292 -13.88 19.42 -10.43
CA ARG A 292 -15.20 19.72 -11.01
C ARG A 292 -15.86 20.92 -10.34
N LYS A 293 -15.85 20.98 -9.00
CA LYS A 293 -16.42 22.12 -8.26
C LYS A 293 -15.73 23.44 -8.63
N GLN A 294 -14.41 23.45 -8.75
CA GLN A 294 -13.66 24.65 -9.14
C GLN A 294 -14.05 25.14 -10.55
N LEU A 295 -14.19 24.22 -11.51
CA LEU A 295 -14.62 24.55 -12.87
C LEU A 295 -16.06 25.11 -12.89
N CYS A 296 -16.99 24.49 -12.15
CA CYS A 296 -18.36 24.99 -12.04
C CYS A 296 -18.43 26.38 -11.39
N SER A 297 -17.66 26.63 -10.32
CA SER A 297 -17.63 27.94 -9.68
C SER A 297 -17.05 29.02 -10.61
N GLN A 298 -16.04 28.69 -11.41
CA GLN A 298 -15.47 29.63 -12.39
C GLN A 298 -16.47 29.95 -13.50
N ALA A 299 -17.20 28.94 -13.99
CA ALA A 299 -18.24 29.13 -15.00
C ALA A 299 -19.39 30.01 -14.49
N SER A 300 -19.81 29.87 -13.23
CA SER A 300 -20.88 30.69 -12.64
C SER A 300 -20.48 32.14 -12.33
N VAL A 301 -19.17 32.44 -12.21
CA VAL A 301 -18.68 33.82 -12.05
C VAL A 301 -18.53 34.53 -13.40
N GLN A 302 -18.42 33.76 -14.49
CA GLN A 302 -18.27 34.29 -15.86
C GLN A 302 -19.60 34.42 -16.63
N SER A 303 -20.71 33.91 -16.09
CA SER A 303 -22.08 34.04 -16.60
C SER A 303 -22.84 35.17 -15.92
#